data_AF-A0AAV5SWL5-F1
#
_entry.id   AF-A0AAV5SWL5-F1
#
_cell.length_a   1.000
_cell.length_b   1.000
_cell.length_c   1.000
_cell.angle_alpha   90.00
_cell.angle_beta   90.00
_cell.angle_gamma   90.00
#
_symmetry.space_group_name_H-M   'P 1'
#
loop_
_entity.id
_entity.type
_entity.pdbx_description
1 polymer ?
#
loop_
_entity_poly.entity_id
_entity_poly.type
_entity_poly.pdbx_seq_one_letter_code
_entity_poly.pdbx_strand_id
1 'polypeptide(L)'
;MISSPYEEKYQPSKYATGSTVKSFQRVAPADEDMDYYEKEIEKYMQESLESTERSRRHLETSEKTGVATAQQLLEQREKLERTEQNLDMIHKTAVESQHHLNSLKNSFTGFFKNKLLRKPKSAKTAVPADNSLDESASSLTSSKAKSAVRLANTTEMVTTLQATPTRSAGMGPSLSEQSRATIKGTRWETMDQQVDDNLDAMADTLKNLKSIGTALGSEVEDQNKMLDRIQDKADKSDAIVRKQDERMKKILNGKGIETEKKESIVPTPVKYAMTAVSNC
;
A
#
# COMPACT_ATOMS: atom_id res chain seq x y z
N MET A 1 -14.93 -46.04 21.43
CA MET A 1 -15.48 -46.82 20.31
C MET A 1 -16.69 -46.06 19.81
N ILE A 2 -16.54 -45.33 18.70
CA ILE A 2 -17.62 -44.56 18.08
C ILE A 2 -18.10 -45.39 16.90
N SER A 3 -19.35 -45.81 16.94
CA SER A 3 -19.99 -46.66 15.93
C SER A 3 -20.37 -45.81 14.72
N SER A 4 -19.93 -46.22 13.53
CA SER A 4 -20.30 -45.59 12.26
C SER A 4 -21.75 -45.96 11.90
N PRO A 5 -22.61 -45.01 11.50
CA PRO A 5 -24.02 -45.26 11.20
C PRO A 5 -24.28 -45.78 9.77
N TYR A 6 -23.25 -46.22 9.02
CA TYR A 6 -23.37 -46.62 7.61
C TYR A 6 -23.10 -48.12 7.35
N GLU A 7 -23.23 -48.98 8.35
CA GLU A 7 -23.04 -50.43 8.16
C GLU A 7 -24.37 -51.14 7.85
N GLU A 8 -24.98 -50.75 6.73
CA GLU A 8 -26.14 -51.47 6.18
C GLU A 8 -25.65 -52.62 5.29
N LYS A 9 -25.84 -53.85 5.79
CA LYS A 9 -25.37 -55.10 5.20
C LYS A 9 -25.95 -55.32 3.80
N TYR A 10 -25.09 -55.29 2.79
CA TYR A 10 -25.43 -55.76 1.45
C TYR A 10 -25.81 -57.24 1.50
N GLN A 11 -27.06 -57.57 1.19
CA GLN A 11 -27.49 -58.95 0.91
C GLN A 11 -27.82 -59.08 -0.57
N PRO A 12 -27.13 -59.94 -1.34
CA PRO A 12 -27.49 -60.19 -2.72
C PRO A 12 -28.85 -60.92 -2.79
N SER A 13 -29.74 -60.34 -3.60
CA SER A 13 -31.08 -60.85 -3.90
C SER A 13 -31.05 -62.21 -4.60
N LYS A 14 -31.94 -63.12 -4.21
CA LYS A 14 -31.95 -64.54 -4.60
C LYS A 14 -32.75 -64.85 -5.88
N TYR A 15 -33.08 -63.83 -6.66
CA TYR A 15 -33.87 -63.98 -7.89
C TYR A 15 -32.98 -63.79 -9.11
N ALA A 16 -32.01 -64.69 -9.29
CA ALA A 16 -31.20 -64.78 -10.50
C ALA A 16 -31.52 -66.08 -11.24
N THR A 17 -32.74 -66.21 -11.76
CA THR A 17 -33.05 -67.20 -12.80
C THR A 17 -34.19 -66.72 -13.69
N GLY A 18 -33.87 -66.45 -14.95
CA GLY A 18 -34.79 -66.54 -16.08
C GLY A 18 -35.85 -65.45 -16.19
N SER A 19 -35.53 -64.32 -16.81
CA SER A 19 -36.49 -63.67 -17.69
C SER A 19 -35.76 -62.92 -18.80
N THR A 20 -36.23 -63.13 -20.02
CA THR A 20 -35.89 -62.40 -21.25
C THR A 20 -35.68 -60.91 -20.98
N VAL A 21 -34.54 -60.38 -21.43
CA VAL A 21 -34.22 -58.96 -21.44
C VAL A 21 -35.35 -58.23 -22.17
N LYS A 22 -36.25 -57.59 -21.42
CA LYS A 22 -37.14 -56.58 -21.99
C LYS A 22 -36.22 -55.47 -22.49
N SER A 23 -36.15 -55.34 -23.81
CA SER A 23 -35.60 -54.16 -24.47
C SER A 23 -36.19 -52.93 -23.78
N PHE A 24 -35.33 -52.11 -23.18
CA PHE A 24 -35.72 -50.79 -22.68
C PHE A 24 -36.31 -50.03 -23.88
N GLN A 25 -37.64 -49.94 -23.90
CA GLN A 25 -38.35 -48.98 -24.73
C GLN A 25 -37.79 -47.62 -24.31
N ARG A 26 -37.04 -46.98 -25.20
CA ARG A 26 -36.64 -45.58 -25.03
C ARG A 26 -37.93 -44.78 -25.15
N VAL A 27 -38.64 -44.61 -24.04
CA VAL A 27 -39.77 -43.68 -23.95
C VAL A 27 -39.15 -42.32 -24.18
N ALA A 28 -39.34 -41.77 -25.37
CA ALA A 28 -39.05 -40.37 -25.62
C ALA A 28 -39.89 -39.59 -24.60
N PRO A 29 -39.29 -38.67 -23.81
CA PRO A 29 -40.07 -37.78 -22.98
C PRO A 29 -41.09 -37.06 -23.87
N ALA A 30 -42.29 -36.82 -23.37
CA ALA A 30 -43.29 -36.06 -24.10
C ALA A 30 -42.70 -34.69 -24.47
N ASP A 31 -43.00 -34.18 -25.67
CA ASP A 31 -42.42 -32.93 -26.17
C ASP A 31 -42.59 -31.75 -25.18
N GLU A 32 -43.65 -31.75 -24.37
CA GLU A 32 -43.90 -30.78 -23.29
C GLU A 32 -42.81 -30.77 -22.18
N ASP A 33 -42.26 -31.94 -21.83
CA ASP A 33 -41.20 -32.04 -20.82
C ASP A 33 -39.88 -31.48 -21.37
N MET A 34 -39.60 -31.67 -22.66
CA MET A 34 -38.38 -31.16 -23.31
C MET A 34 -38.35 -29.64 -23.39
N ASP A 35 -39.48 -29.01 -23.78
CA ASP A 35 -39.60 -27.55 -23.84
C ASP A 35 -39.43 -26.90 -22.45
N TYR A 36 -39.91 -27.57 -21.40
CA TYR A 36 -39.73 -27.12 -20.02
C TYR A 36 -38.25 -27.08 -19.63
N TYR A 37 -37.49 -28.15 -19.91
CA TYR A 37 -36.05 -28.20 -19.60
C TYR A 37 -35.24 -27.19 -20.40
N GLU A 38 -35.53 -27.01 -21.69
CA GLU A 38 -34.89 -26.01 -22.54
C GLU A 38 -35.06 -24.59 -21.98
N LYS A 39 -36.27 -24.25 -21.55
CA LYS A 39 -36.57 -22.94 -20.97
C LYS A 39 -35.83 -22.72 -19.64
N GLU A 40 -35.75 -23.76 -18.80
CA GLU A 40 -35.03 -23.66 -17.54
C GLU A 40 -33.52 -23.50 -17.75
N ILE A 41 -32.93 -24.25 -18.69
CA ILE A 41 -31.50 -24.11 -19.05
C ILE A 41 -31.20 -22.69 -19.54
N GLU A 42 -32.03 -22.15 -20.45
CA GLU A 42 -31.85 -20.79 -20.96
C GLU A 42 -31.88 -19.76 -19.84
N LYS A 43 -32.86 -19.88 -18.92
CA LYS A 43 -32.97 -18.99 -17.77
C LYS A 43 -31.69 -19.03 -16.92
N TYR A 44 -31.18 -20.22 -16.59
CA TYR A 44 -29.93 -20.36 -15.84
C TYR A 44 -28.71 -19.76 -16.56
N MET A 45 -28.61 -19.95 -17.88
CA MET A 45 -27.51 -19.39 -18.67
C MET A 45 -27.59 -17.86 -18.72
N GLN A 46 -28.79 -17.30 -18.88
CA GLN A 46 -29.01 -15.86 -18.89
C GLN A 46 -28.68 -15.24 -17.52
N GLU A 47 -29.14 -15.84 -16.43
CA GLU A 47 -28.81 -15.42 -15.07
C GLU A 47 -27.29 -15.46 -14.82
N SER A 48 -26.61 -16.49 -15.33
CA SER A 48 -25.15 -16.64 -15.23
C SER A 48 -24.41 -15.55 -16.01
N LEU A 49 -24.86 -15.25 -17.23
CA LEU A 49 -24.31 -14.17 -18.04
C LEU A 49 -24.47 -12.81 -17.33
N GLU A 50 -25.67 -12.48 -16.89
CA GLU A 50 -25.92 -11.22 -16.18
C GLU A 50 -25.12 -11.13 -14.87
N SER A 51 -24.97 -12.24 -14.16
CA SER A 51 -24.17 -12.31 -12.94
C SER A 51 -22.67 -12.07 -13.20
N THR A 52 -22.11 -12.70 -14.23
CA THR A 52 -20.71 -12.50 -14.62
C THR A 52 -20.48 -11.07 -15.12
N GLU A 53 -21.41 -10.49 -15.87
CA GLU A 53 -21.29 -9.09 -16.29
C GLU A 53 -21.33 -8.09 -15.12
N ARG A 54 -22.25 -8.29 -14.16
CA ARG A 54 -22.29 -7.45 -12.94
C ARG A 54 -20.98 -7.57 -12.17
N SER A 55 -20.50 -8.79 -11.98
CA SER A 55 -19.24 -9.06 -11.29
C SER A 55 -18.06 -8.37 -11.99
N ARG A 56 -17.99 -8.45 -13.32
CA ARG A 56 -16.97 -7.77 -14.13
C ARG A 56 -17.00 -6.26 -13.93
N ARG A 57 -18.18 -5.63 -13.99
CA ARG A 57 -18.34 -4.17 -13.74
C ARG A 57 -17.89 -3.77 -12.33
N HIS A 58 -18.19 -4.61 -11.33
CA HIS A 58 -17.72 -4.38 -9.97
C HIS A 58 -16.20 -4.46 -9.86
N LEU A 59 -15.58 -5.47 -10.48
CA LEU A 59 -14.12 -5.64 -10.47
C LEU A 59 -13.41 -4.48 -11.17
N GLU A 60 -13.89 -4.03 -12.33
CA GLU A 60 -13.36 -2.84 -13.02
C GLU A 60 -13.45 -1.58 -12.14
N THR A 61 -14.55 -1.43 -11.40
CA THR A 61 -14.74 -0.31 -10.47
C THR A 61 -13.78 -0.40 -9.29
N SER A 62 -13.58 -1.61 -8.75
CA SER A 62 -12.59 -1.86 -7.70
C SER A 62 -11.16 -1.58 -8.19
N GLU A 63 -10.83 -1.94 -9.43
CA GLU A 63 -9.50 -1.68 -10.00
C GLU A 63 -9.24 -0.18 -10.13
N LYS A 64 -10.19 0.57 -10.70
CA LYS A 64 -10.12 2.05 -10.78
C LYS A 64 -9.95 2.68 -9.40
N THR A 65 -10.71 2.20 -8.41
CA THR A 65 -10.60 2.69 -7.03
C THR A 65 -9.22 2.37 -6.45
N GLY A 66 -8.72 1.14 -6.64
CA GLY A 66 -7.39 0.72 -6.18
C GLY A 66 -6.26 1.53 -6.81
N VAL A 67 -6.35 1.85 -8.11
CA VAL A 67 -5.38 2.73 -8.79
C VAL A 67 -5.42 4.15 -8.23
N ALA A 68 -6.62 4.71 -8.01
CA ALA A 68 -6.77 6.03 -7.41
C ALA A 68 -6.18 6.06 -5.97
N THR A 69 -6.42 5.02 -5.18
CA THR A 69 -5.82 4.87 -3.84
C THR A 69 -4.29 4.77 -3.93
N ALA A 70 -3.75 4.04 -4.91
CA ALA A 70 -2.30 3.96 -5.10
C ALA A 70 -1.68 5.33 -5.39
N GLN A 71 -2.33 6.13 -6.24
CA GLN A 71 -1.89 7.50 -6.52
C GLN A 71 -1.91 8.38 -5.27
N GLN A 72 -2.96 8.27 -4.45
CA GLN A 72 -3.04 9.00 -3.18
C GLN A 72 -1.93 8.59 -2.21
N LEU A 73 -1.61 7.29 -2.09
CA LEU A 73 -0.51 6.83 -1.25
C LEU A 73 0.84 7.37 -1.75
N LEU A 74 1.07 7.44 -3.07
CA LEU A 74 2.28 8.04 -3.62
C LEU A 74 2.39 9.54 -3.27
N GLU A 75 1.30 10.29 -3.40
CA GLU A 75 1.28 11.71 -3.02
C GLU A 75 1.51 11.89 -1.51
N GLN A 76 0.91 11.03 -0.68
CA GLN A 76 1.12 11.02 0.77
C GLN A 76 2.57 10.72 1.12
N ARG A 77 3.20 9.74 0.46
CA ARG A 77 4.62 9.43 0.65
C ARG A 77 5.51 10.64 0.39
N GLU A 78 5.26 11.37 -0.70
CA GLU A 78 6.04 12.56 -1.03
C GLU A 78 5.89 13.66 0.04
N LYS A 79 4.69 13.82 0.62
CA LYS A 79 4.46 14.75 1.75
C LYS A 79 5.19 14.31 3.01
N LEU A 80 5.21 13.01 3.32
CA LEU A 80 5.96 12.47 4.45
C LEU A 80 7.47 12.66 4.26
N GLU A 81 7.99 12.41 3.06
CA GLU A 81 9.42 12.62 2.74
C GLU A 81 9.82 14.09 2.90
N ARG A 82 9.01 15.04 2.41
CA ARG A 82 9.23 16.48 2.64
C ARG A 82 9.19 16.83 4.13
N THR A 83 8.26 16.24 4.88
CA THR A 83 8.14 16.46 6.32
C THR A 83 9.38 15.97 7.05
N GLU A 84 9.87 14.76 6.72
CA GLU A 84 11.10 14.19 7.27
C GLU A 84 12.31 15.10 6.99
N GLN A 85 12.45 15.58 5.75
CA GLN A 85 13.53 16.50 5.36
C GLN A 85 13.45 17.85 6.09
N ASN A 86 12.25 18.41 6.25
CA ASN A 86 12.06 19.65 6.99
C ASN A 86 12.44 19.48 8.47
N LEU A 87 12.08 18.36 9.09
CA LEU A 87 12.49 18.07 10.47
C LEU A 87 14.01 17.93 10.61
N ASP A 88 14.67 17.30 9.64
CA ASP A 88 16.14 17.22 9.63
C ASP A 88 16.78 18.61 9.48
N MET A 89 16.19 19.48 8.65
CA MET A 89 16.65 20.87 8.48
C MET A 89 16.44 21.70 9.75
N ILE A 90 15.30 21.56 10.43
CA ILE A 90 15.05 22.25 11.70
C ILE A 90 16.05 21.78 12.73
N HIS A 91 16.28 20.46 12.85
CA HIS A 91 17.27 19.93 13.77
C HIS A 91 18.68 20.50 13.51
N LYS A 92 19.12 20.52 12.24
CA LYS A 92 20.42 21.09 11.85
C LYS A 92 20.51 22.58 12.17
N THR A 93 19.50 23.36 11.78
CA THR A 93 19.42 24.81 12.02
C THR A 93 19.39 25.12 13.51
N ALA A 94 18.69 24.30 14.28
CA ALA A 94 18.66 24.42 15.72
C ALA A 94 20.06 24.14 16.28
N VAL A 95 20.72 23.03 15.95
CA VAL A 95 22.10 22.77 16.43
C VAL A 95 23.05 23.92 16.10
N GLU A 96 23.02 24.44 14.88
CA GLU A 96 23.82 25.61 14.48
C GLU A 96 23.49 26.87 15.29
N SER A 97 22.20 27.17 15.47
CA SER A 97 21.72 28.26 16.31
C SER A 97 22.22 28.12 17.75
N GLN A 98 22.30 26.89 18.27
CA GLN A 98 22.81 26.64 19.60
C GLN A 98 24.30 27.00 19.73
N HIS A 99 25.11 26.69 18.72
CA HIS A 99 26.52 27.09 18.66
C HIS A 99 26.66 28.61 18.59
N HIS A 100 25.84 29.29 17.77
CA HIS A 100 25.87 30.75 17.66
C HIS A 100 25.46 31.43 18.98
N LEU A 101 24.39 30.99 19.64
CA LEU A 101 24.00 31.52 20.96
C LEU A 101 25.07 31.30 22.03
N ASN A 102 25.76 30.15 22.00
CA ASN A 102 26.88 29.89 22.91
C ASN A 102 28.06 30.85 22.61
N SER A 103 28.36 31.12 21.35
CA SER A 103 29.44 32.06 20.96
C SER A 103 29.14 33.52 21.34
N LEU A 104 27.88 33.96 21.28
CA LEU A 104 27.44 35.31 21.67
C LEU A 104 27.58 35.55 23.18
N LYS A 105 27.30 34.53 24.02
CA LYS A 105 27.47 34.63 25.48
C LYS A 105 28.94 34.84 25.87
N ASN A 106 29.86 34.10 25.24
CA ASN A 106 31.29 34.16 25.55
C ASN A 106 31.94 35.49 25.10
N SER A 107 31.41 36.11 24.06
CA SER A 107 31.94 37.38 23.53
C SER A 107 31.39 38.60 24.28
N PHE A 108 30.12 38.58 24.71
CA PHE A 108 29.49 39.72 25.41
C PHE A 108 29.92 39.83 26.88
N THR A 109 30.25 38.71 27.54
CA THR A 109 30.67 38.71 28.96
C THR A 109 32.20 38.89 29.11
N GLY A 110 32.98 38.62 28.05
CA GLY A 110 34.45 38.75 28.06
C GLY A 110 34.98 40.17 27.79
N PHE A 111 34.22 41.04 27.11
CA PHE A 111 34.70 42.38 26.73
C PHE A 111 34.47 43.48 27.80
N PHE A 112 33.60 43.26 28.79
CA PHE A 112 33.35 44.23 29.86
C PHE A 112 34.19 44.02 31.13
N LYS A 113 35.02 42.97 31.19
CA LYS A 113 35.86 42.66 32.38
C LYS A 113 37.35 42.56 32.12
N ASN A 114 37.86 43.03 30.98
CA ASN A 114 39.30 43.17 30.76
C ASN A 114 39.69 44.56 30.22
N LYS A 115 39.43 45.61 31.00
CA LYS A 115 40.05 46.93 30.81
C LYS A 115 40.38 47.66 32.11
N LEU A 116 40.84 46.92 33.13
CA LEU A 116 41.55 47.49 34.26
C LEU A 116 42.89 46.77 34.40
N LEU A 117 43.92 47.34 33.73
CA LEU A 117 45.34 47.04 33.86
C LEU A 117 45.80 45.65 33.39
N ARG A 118 46.65 45.59 32.35
CA ARG A 118 48.00 44.96 32.38
C ARG A 118 48.66 44.94 30.99
N LYS A 119 49.93 45.39 30.96
CA LYS A 119 50.85 45.61 29.83
C LYS A 119 51.07 44.37 28.93
N PRO A 120 51.47 44.56 27.66
CA PRO A 120 51.81 43.47 26.75
C PRO A 120 53.21 42.92 27.03
N LYS A 121 53.38 41.60 26.96
CA LYS A 121 54.68 40.95 26.72
C LYS A 121 54.52 39.72 25.81
N SER A 122 55.26 39.77 24.71
CA SER A 122 56.07 38.71 24.08
C SER A 122 55.49 37.28 23.92
N ALA A 123 55.16 36.96 22.66
CA ALA A 123 55.60 35.81 21.85
C ALA A 123 55.88 34.43 22.51
N LYS A 124 55.22 33.36 22.02
CA LYS A 124 55.76 32.32 21.10
C LYS A 124 54.90 31.03 21.08
N THR A 125 54.81 30.40 19.89
CA THR A 125 54.47 28.97 19.57
C THR A 125 53.00 28.54 19.78
N ALA A 126 52.34 27.73 18.94
CA ALA A 126 52.75 26.79 17.91
C ALA A 126 51.60 26.53 16.89
N VAL A 127 52.01 26.03 15.72
CA VAL A 127 51.31 25.42 14.56
C VAL A 127 49.87 24.90 14.76
N PRO A 128 48.99 25.02 13.73
CA PRO A 128 47.98 24.01 13.45
C PRO A 128 48.10 23.50 12.00
N ALA A 129 48.34 22.21 11.82
CA ALA A 129 48.12 21.51 10.54
C ALA A 129 48.01 20.01 10.84
N ASP A 130 46.82 19.58 11.24
CA ASP A 130 46.41 18.19 11.12
C ASP A 130 45.49 18.10 9.90
N ASN A 131 45.95 17.35 8.91
CA ASN A 131 45.20 16.95 7.74
C ASN A 131 44.53 15.61 8.08
N SER A 132 43.22 15.63 8.32
CA SER A 132 42.38 14.44 8.16
C SER A 132 41.15 14.81 7.33
N LEU A 133 41.38 14.94 6.03
CA LEU A 133 40.33 14.90 5.03
C LEU A 133 40.14 13.46 4.57
N ASP A 134 38.86 13.09 4.49
CA ASP A 134 38.29 12.19 3.50
C ASP A 134 38.36 10.68 3.76
N GLU A 135 37.42 10.20 4.57
CA GLU A 135 36.76 8.91 4.30
C GLU A 135 35.31 8.95 4.80
N SER A 136 34.44 9.64 4.07
CA SER A 136 32.97 9.58 4.30
C SER A 136 32.20 9.97 3.04
N ALA A 137 32.60 9.43 1.88
CA ALA A 137 31.84 9.55 0.63
C ALA A 137 31.36 8.20 0.07
N SER A 138 31.61 7.08 0.76
CA SER A 138 31.26 5.73 0.29
C SER A 138 29.89 5.22 0.74
N SER A 139 29.21 5.92 1.66
CA SER A 139 27.90 5.47 2.19
C SER A 139 26.70 5.89 1.30
N LEU A 140 26.81 7.03 0.62
CA LEU A 140 25.70 7.65 -0.13
C LEU A 140 25.52 7.13 -1.56
N THR A 141 26.53 6.45 -2.12
CA THR A 141 26.47 5.87 -3.48
C THR A 141 25.76 4.51 -3.50
N SER A 142 25.68 3.85 -2.35
CA SER A 142 25.09 2.50 -2.21
C SER A 142 23.55 2.49 -2.21
N SER A 143 22.91 3.60 -1.84
CA SER A 143 21.45 3.72 -1.77
C SER A 143 20.81 4.10 -3.11
N LYS A 144 21.51 4.88 -3.95
CA LYS A 144 21.06 5.27 -5.29
C LYS A 144 21.22 4.15 -6.34
N ALA A 145 22.24 3.29 -6.17
CA ALA A 145 22.42 2.11 -7.01
C ALA A 145 21.36 1.02 -6.74
N LYS A 146 20.86 0.88 -5.50
CA LYS A 146 19.85 -0.13 -5.13
C LYS A 146 18.44 0.23 -5.60
N SER A 147 18.10 1.51 -5.66
CA SER A 147 16.79 1.98 -6.14
C SER A 147 16.68 1.92 -7.68
N ALA A 148 17.76 2.22 -8.40
CA ALA A 148 17.80 2.09 -9.87
C ALA A 148 17.68 0.62 -10.33
N VAL A 149 18.30 -0.32 -9.60
CA VAL A 149 18.22 -1.77 -9.89
C VAL A 149 16.82 -2.33 -9.63
N ARG A 150 16.11 -1.83 -8.61
CA ARG A 150 14.71 -2.23 -8.37
C ARG A 150 13.77 -1.69 -9.44
N LEU A 151 14.02 -0.49 -9.96
CA LEU A 151 13.19 0.11 -11.00
C LEU A 151 13.33 -0.61 -12.36
N ALA A 152 14.56 -1.01 -12.71
CA ALA A 152 14.81 -1.81 -13.92
C ALA A 152 14.09 -3.18 -13.87
N ASN A 153 14.12 -3.84 -12.71
CA ASN A 153 13.45 -5.15 -12.53
C ASN A 153 11.92 -5.05 -12.62
N THR A 154 11.32 -3.95 -12.15
CA THR A 154 9.86 -3.75 -12.27
C THR A 154 9.43 -3.46 -13.70
N THR A 155 10.23 -2.73 -14.47
CA THR A 155 9.93 -2.41 -15.87
C THR A 155 10.04 -3.64 -16.79
N GLU A 156 11.02 -4.51 -16.55
CA GLU A 156 11.15 -5.77 -17.31
C GLU A 156 10.03 -6.76 -17.00
N MET A 157 9.54 -6.82 -15.76
CA MET A 157 8.40 -7.67 -15.38
C MET A 157 7.10 -7.20 -16.06
N VAL A 158 6.83 -5.89 -16.11
CA VAL A 158 5.63 -5.33 -16.76
C VAL A 158 5.70 -5.51 -18.28
N THR A 159 6.87 -5.33 -18.89
CA THR A 159 7.05 -5.47 -20.34
C THR A 159 6.97 -6.94 -20.78
N THR A 160 7.46 -7.87 -19.97
CA THR A 160 7.39 -9.31 -20.27
C THR A 160 5.96 -9.85 -20.17
N LEU A 161 5.15 -9.34 -19.23
CA LEU A 161 3.72 -9.68 -19.12
C LEU A 161 2.88 -9.21 -20.31
N GLN A 162 3.36 -8.22 -21.06
CA GLN A 162 2.69 -7.68 -22.23
C GLN A 162 3.12 -8.36 -23.56
N ALA A 163 4.24 -9.10 -23.54
CA ALA A 163 4.86 -9.66 -24.75
C ALA A 163 4.72 -11.19 -24.91
N THR A 164 4.22 -11.91 -23.90
CA THR A 164 3.99 -13.36 -24.00
C THR A 164 2.50 -13.70 -23.93
N PRO A 165 1.90 -14.35 -24.95
CA PRO A 165 0.58 -14.95 -24.82
C PRO A 165 0.74 -16.28 -24.07
N THR A 166 1.28 -16.23 -22.85
CA THR A 166 1.10 -17.35 -21.92
C THR A 166 -0.37 -17.32 -21.57
N ARG A 167 -1.14 -18.22 -22.18
CA ARG A 167 -2.49 -18.58 -21.74
C ARG A 167 -2.41 -18.71 -20.23
N SER A 168 -2.94 -17.72 -19.52
CA SER A 168 -3.05 -17.82 -18.09
C SER A 168 -3.87 -19.09 -17.84
N ALA A 169 -3.52 -19.88 -16.83
CA ALA A 169 -4.40 -20.96 -16.40
C ALA A 169 -5.69 -20.27 -15.91
N GLY A 170 -6.62 -20.07 -16.84
CA GLY A 170 -7.89 -19.41 -16.64
C GLY A 170 -8.74 -20.22 -15.68
N MET A 171 -9.85 -19.61 -15.27
CA MET A 171 -10.90 -20.38 -14.60
C MET A 171 -11.29 -21.49 -15.59
N GLY A 172 -11.30 -22.74 -15.16
CA GLY A 172 -11.67 -23.86 -16.04
C GLY A 172 -13.05 -23.64 -16.68
N PRO A 173 -13.40 -24.40 -17.73
CA PRO A 173 -14.68 -24.25 -18.42
C PRO A 173 -15.84 -24.28 -17.42
N SER A 174 -16.79 -23.34 -17.58
CA SER A 174 -18.02 -23.23 -16.79
C SER A 174 -18.79 -24.55 -16.67
N LEU A 175 -18.77 -25.35 -17.74
CA LEU A 175 -19.55 -26.57 -17.92
C LEU A 175 -18.64 -27.77 -18.21
N SER A 176 -19.10 -28.95 -17.79
CA SER A 176 -18.43 -30.22 -18.08
C SER A 176 -18.38 -30.50 -19.58
N GLU A 177 -17.39 -31.28 -20.04
CA GLU A 177 -17.23 -31.62 -21.46
C GLU A 177 -18.47 -32.34 -22.04
N GLN A 178 -19.15 -33.15 -21.23
CA GLN A 178 -20.41 -33.80 -21.62
C GLN A 178 -21.55 -32.77 -21.79
N SER A 179 -21.64 -31.79 -20.89
CA SER A 179 -22.62 -30.69 -20.98
C SER A 179 -22.35 -29.81 -22.20
N ARG A 180 -21.08 -29.50 -22.49
CA ARG A 180 -20.69 -28.75 -23.70
C ARG A 180 -21.06 -29.47 -24.98
N ALA A 181 -20.86 -30.78 -25.04
CA ALA A 181 -21.25 -31.57 -26.19
C ALA A 181 -22.77 -31.52 -26.44
N THR A 182 -23.59 -31.40 -25.39
CA THR A 182 -25.06 -31.30 -25.53
C THR A 182 -25.56 -29.93 -25.95
N ILE A 183 -24.80 -28.85 -25.67
CA ILE A 183 -25.17 -27.47 -26.06
C ILE A 183 -24.52 -27.02 -27.38
N LYS A 184 -23.59 -27.81 -27.91
CA LYS A 184 -22.86 -27.49 -29.13
C LYS A 184 -23.80 -27.33 -30.33
N GLY A 185 -23.66 -26.23 -31.07
CA GLY A 185 -24.49 -25.87 -32.21
C GLY A 185 -25.83 -25.23 -31.84
N THR A 186 -26.11 -25.00 -30.54
CA THR A 186 -27.30 -24.26 -30.09
C THR A 186 -26.94 -22.85 -29.65
N ARG A 187 -27.95 -22.00 -29.38
CA ARG A 187 -27.71 -20.65 -28.83
C ARG A 187 -26.97 -20.67 -27.49
N TRP A 188 -27.08 -21.77 -26.73
CA TRP A 188 -26.47 -21.92 -25.42
C TRP A 188 -24.95 -22.03 -25.49
N GLU A 189 -24.38 -22.56 -26.59
CA GLU A 189 -22.92 -22.56 -26.80
C GLU A 189 -22.35 -21.14 -26.80
N THR A 190 -23.03 -20.21 -27.49
CA THR A 190 -22.61 -18.80 -27.53
C THR A 190 -22.72 -18.14 -26.16
N MET A 191 -23.80 -18.41 -25.41
CA MET A 191 -23.97 -17.86 -24.06
C MET A 191 -22.93 -18.42 -23.09
N ASP A 192 -22.62 -19.72 -23.19
CA ASP A 192 -21.60 -20.38 -22.38
C ASP A 192 -20.20 -19.82 -22.66
N GLN A 193 -19.86 -19.61 -23.93
CA GLN A 193 -18.61 -18.99 -24.31
C GLN A 193 -18.49 -17.56 -23.77
N GLN A 194 -19.57 -16.76 -23.79
CA GLN A 194 -19.56 -15.42 -23.20
C GLN A 194 -19.38 -15.46 -21.68
N VAL A 195 -19.96 -16.45 -21.01
CA VAL A 195 -19.76 -16.66 -19.57
C VAL A 195 -18.29 -17.00 -19.30
N ASP A 196 -17.67 -17.91 -20.06
CA ASP A 196 -16.24 -18.22 -19.92
C ASP A 196 -15.36 -16.99 -20.17
N ASP A 197 -15.60 -16.25 -21.26
CA ASP A 197 -14.84 -15.06 -21.61
C ASP A 197 -14.94 -14.00 -20.50
N ASN A 198 -16.12 -13.82 -19.91
CA ASN A 198 -16.32 -12.95 -18.76
C ASN A 198 -15.55 -13.46 -17.54
N LEU A 199 -15.60 -14.77 -17.24
CA LEU A 199 -14.90 -15.36 -16.10
C LEU A 199 -13.37 -15.23 -16.23
N ASP A 200 -12.83 -15.37 -17.44
CA ASP A 200 -11.40 -15.16 -17.71
C ASP A 200 -11.01 -13.68 -17.53
N ALA A 201 -11.80 -12.74 -18.06
CA ALA A 201 -11.58 -11.32 -17.83
C ALA A 201 -11.68 -10.95 -16.33
N MET A 202 -12.62 -11.55 -15.60
CA MET A 202 -12.73 -11.42 -14.15
C MET A 202 -11.50 -12.00 -13.44
N ALA A 203 -10.97 -13.15 -13.88
CA ALA A 203 -9.78 -13.75 -13.30
C ALA A 203 -8.54 -12.85 -13.48
N ASP A 204 -8.40 -12.21 -14.63
CA ASP A 204 -7.29 -11.29 -14.90
C ASP A 204 -7.40 -9.99 -14.10
N THR A 205 -8.59 -9.38 -14.03
CA THR A 205 -8.83 -8.21 -13.16
C THR A 205 -8.60 -8.53 -11.68
N LEU A 206 -8.96 -9.73 -11.22
CA LEU A 206 -8.66 -10.19 -9.86
C LEU A 206 -7.15 -10.35 -9.60
N LYS A 207 -6.37 -10.84 -10.58
CA LYS A 207 -4.91 -10.89 -10.47
C LYS A 207 -4.31 -9.49 -10.36
N ASN A 208 -4.80 -8.55 -11.18
CA ASN A 208 -4.37 -7.14 -11.11
C ASN A 208 -4.72 -6.52 -9.76
N LEU A 209 -5.96 -6.70 -9.29
CA LEU A 209 -6.40 -6.25 -7.98
C LEU A 209 -5.57 -6.83 -6.84
N LYS A 210 -5.20 -8.12 -6.92
CA LYS A 210 -4.29 -8.74 -5.96
C LYS A 210 -2.92 -8.05 -5.98
N SER A 211 -2.36 -7.80 -7.17
CA SER A 211 -1.10 -7.09 -7.33
C SER A 211 -1.16 -5.69 -6.70
N ILE A 212 -2.19 -4.89 -7.04
CA ILE A 212 -2.43 -3.57 -6.47
C ILE A 212 -2.56 -3.68 -4.94
N GLY A 213 -3.40 -4.58 -4.43
CA GLY A 213 -3.59 -4.77 -2.99
C GLY A 213 -2.29 -5.10 -2.25
N THR A 214 -1.44 -5.95 -2.82
CA THR A 214 -0.13 -6.26 -2.22
C THR A 214 0.83 -5.07 -2.24
N ALA A 215 0.84 -4.29 -3.32
CA ALA A 215 1.67 -3.09 -3.43
C ALA A 215 1.19 -1.99 -2.45
N LEU A 216 -0.12 -1.74 -2.39
CA LEU A 216 -0.73 -0.83 -1.42
C LEU A 216 -0.40 -1.23 0.01
N GLY A 217 -0.53 -2.53 0.34
CA GLY A 217 -0.20 -3.04 1.68
C GLY A 217 1.28 -2.82 2.05
N SER A 218 2.21 -3.07 1.13
CA SER A 218 3.63 -2.81 1.34
C SER A 218 3.92 -1.31 1.49
N GLU A 219 3.28 -0.47 0.69
CA GLU A 219 3.45 0.99 0.73
C GLU A 219 2.95 1.57 2.05
N VAL A 220 1.80 1.11 2.55
CA VAL A 220 1.29 1.52 3.88
C VAL A 220 2.25 1.13 4.99
N GLU A 221 2.79 -0.09 4.96
CA GLU A 221 3.78 -0.54 5.95
C GLU A 221 5.08 0.29 5.90
N ASP A 222 5.56 0.65 4.71
CA ASP A 222 6.71 1.52 4.55
C ASP A 222 6.44 2.96 5.03
N GLN A 223 5.25 3.50 4.74
CA GLN A 223 4.81 4.81 5.24
C GLN A 223 4.62 4.82 6.76
N ASN A 224 4.12 3.74 7.36
CA ASN A 224 4.04 3.61 8.82
C ASN A 224 5.42 3.73 9.47
N LYS A 225 6.42 3.03 8.94
CA LYS A 225 7.81 3.17 9.41
C LYS A 225 8.37 4.57 9.20
N MET A 226 7.95 5.28 8.15
CA MET A 226 8.33 6.68 7.92
C MET A 226 7.69 7.60 8.96
N LEU A 227 6.41 7.39 9.27
CA LEU A 227 5.69 8.12 10.31
C LEU A 227 6.36 7.97 11.68
N ASP A 228 6.79 6.75 12.05
CA ASP A 228 7.52 6.53 13.30
C ASP A 228 8.82 7.34 13.37
N ARG A 229 9.61 7.34 12.28
CA ARG A 229 10.84 8.15 12.20
C ARG A 229 10.56 9.65 12.25
N ILE A 230 9.51 10.10 11.56
CA ILE A 230 9.07 11.50 11.57
C ILE A 230 8.66 11.89 12.99
N GLN A 231 7.92 11.05 13.70
CA GLN A 231 7.52 11.28 15.09
C GLN A 231 8.74 11.44 16.00
N ASP A 232 9.69 10.50 15.93
CA ASP A 232 10.94 10.58 16.71
C ASP A 232 11.75 11.86 16.41
N LYS A 233 11.84 12.25 15.14
CA LYS A 233 12.53 13.47 14.70
C LYS A 233 11.78 14.73 15.16
N ALA A 234 10.45 14.72 15.10
CA ALA A 234 9.60 15.82 15.54
C ALA A 234 9.77 16.06 17.05
N ASP A 235 9.73 15.01 17.87
CA ASP A 235 9.89 15.10 19.32
C ASP A 235 11.27 15.66 19.70
N LYS A 236 12.33 15.19 19.02
CA LYS A 236 13.69 15.74 19.20
C LYS A 236 13.78 17.20 18.80
N SER A 237 13.21 17.54 17.65
CA SER A 237 13.20 18.91 17.11
C SER A 237 12.45 19.86 18.05
N ASP A 238 11.26 19.50 18.52
CA ASP A 238 10.47 20.28 19.48
C ASP A 238 11.24 20.51 20.79
N ALA A 239 11.86 19.45 21.34
CA ALA A 239 12.65 19.57 22.56
C ALA A 239 13.84 20.53 22.42
N ILE A 240 14.50 20.57 21.25
CA ILE A 240 15.61 21.51 21.00
C ILE A 240 15.08 22.92 20.81
N VAL A 241 14.03 23.11 20.01
CA VAL A 241 13.42 24.43 19.75
C VAL A 241 12.94 25.05 21.06
N ARG A 242 12.26 24.31 21.94
CA ARG A 242 11.86 24.80 23.27
C ARG A 242 13.06 25.24 24.12
N LYS A 243 14.13 24.44 24.16
CA LYS A 243 15.36 24.80 24.89
C LYS A 243 16.00 26.07 24.33
N GLN A 244 15.90 26.30 23.03
CA GLN A 244 16.43 27.50 22.38
C GLN A 244 15.59 28.72 22.66
N ASP A 245 14.27 28.58 22.62
CA ASP A 245 13.34 29.65 22.96
C ASP A 245 13.54 30.12 24.41
N GLU A 246 13.69 29.20 25.37
CA GLU A 246 14.04 29.55 26.75
C GLU A 246 15.38 30.28 26.88
N ARG A 247 16.41 29.86 26.12
CA ARG A 247 17.72 30.53 26.12
C ARG A 247 17.63 31.92 25.52
N MET A 248 16.92 32.05 24.40
CA MET A 248 16.68 33.33 23.73
C MET A 248 15.96 34.30 24.68
N LYS A 249 14.88 33.84 25.33
CA LYS A 249 14.15 34.61 26.34
C LYS A 249 15.03 35.05 27.50
N LYS A 250 15.94 34.19 27.99
CA LYS A 250 16.92 34.58 29.04
C LYS A 250 17.91 35.65 28.56
N ILE A 251 18.34 35.61 27.30
CA ILE A 251 19.23 36.63 26.72
C ILE A 251 18.49 37.96 26.57
N LEU A 252 17.24 37.92 26.09
CA LEU A 252 16.41 39.12 25.90
C LEU A 252 16.02 39.74 27.25
N ASN A 253 15.53 38.94 28.19
CA ASN A 253 15.10 39.42 29.51
C ASN A 253 16.29 39.76 30.44
N GLY A 254 17.52 39.34 30.09
CA GLY A 254 18.75 39.71 30.79
C GLY A 254 19.17 41.17 30.57
N LYS A 255 18.53 41.89 29.64
CA LYS A 255 18.54 43.35 29.58
C LYS A 255 17.13 43.82 29.91
N GLY A 256 17.00 44.59 30.99
CA GLY A 256 15.72 45.17 31.38
C GLY A 256 15.07 45.92 30.23
N ILE A 257 14.09 45.28 29.62
CA ILE A 257 13.03 45.90 28.85
C ILE A 257 11.79 45.17 29.31
N GLU A 258 10.96 45.86 30.08
CA GLU A 258 9.62 45.44 30.41
C GLU A 258 8.88 45.19 29.11
N THR A 259 8.73 43.92 28.73
CA THR A 259 7.86 43.55 27.62
C THR A 259 6.43 43.54 28.14
N GLU A 260 5.69 44.59 27.82
CA GLU A 260 4.23 44.56 27.81
C GLU A 260 3.74 43.29 27.11
N LYS A 261 2.69 42.71 27.68
CA LYS A 261 1.93 41.59 27.14
C LYS A 261 1.60 41.83 25.66
N LYS A 262 2.09 40.96 24.78
CA LYS A 262 1.44 40.72 23.49
C LYS A 262 1.17 39.23 23.33
N GLU A 263 -0.06 38.98 22.92
CA GLU A 263 -0.75 37.69 22.85
C GLU A 263 0.06 36.61 22.14
N SER A 264 -0.10 35.40 22.65
CA SER A 264 0.47 34.19 22.08
C SER A 264 -0.09 33.93 20.69
N ILE A 265 0.76 34.07 19.68
CA ILE A 265 0.55 33.43 18.38
C ILE A 265 1.11 32.01 18.51
N VAL A 266 0.30 31.14 19.11
CA VAL A 266 0.41 29.71 18.89
C VAL A 266 -0.31 29.45 17.56
N PRO A 267 0.33 28.88 16.53
CA PRO A 267 -0.44 28.36 15.41
C PRO A 267 -1.33 27.24 15.93
N THR A 268 -2.64 27.45 15.83
CA THR A 268 -3.68 26.50 16.20
C THR A 268 -3.40 25.14 15.56
N PRO A 269 -3.53 24.01 16.28
CA PRO A 269 -3.46 22.71 15.65
C PRO A 269 -4.59 22.61 14.62
N VAL A 270 -4.23 22.27 13.38
CA VAL A 270 -5.19 21.98 12.31
C VAL A 270 -6.00 20.77 12.76
N LYS A 271 -7.24 21.01 13.20
CA LYS A 271 -8.21 19.94 13.45
C LYS A 271 -8.54 19.34 12.08
N TYR A 272 -8.09 18.11 11.82
CA TYR A 272 -8.67 17.30 10.77
C TYR A 272 -10.12 17.00 11.16
N ALA A 273 -11.06 17.70 10.51
CA ALA A 273 -12.45 17.31 10.55
C ALA A 273 -12.58 15.99 9.79
N MET A 274 -12.70 14.88 10.51
CA MET A 274 -13.33 13.69 9.95
C MET A 274 -14.78 14.06 9.66
N THR A 275 -15.05 14.45 8.43
CA THR A 275 -16.41 14.47 7.91
C THR A 275 -16.84 13.02 7.76
N ALA A 276 -17.54 12.51 8.78
CA ALA A 276 -18.32 11.30 8.64
C ALA A 276 -19.38 11.58 7.56
N VAL A 277 -19.16 11.10 6.34
CA VAL A 277 -20.21 10.97 5.34
C VAL A 277 -21.09 9.81 5.79
N SER A 278 -22.05 10.14 6.65
CA SER A 278 -23.25 9.35 6.83
C SER A 278 -24.11 9.63 5.62
N ASN A 279 -24.24 8.67 4.70
CA ASN A 279 -25.30 8.66 3.71
C ASN A 279 -25.92 7.27 3.69
N CYS A 280 -27.25 7.30 3.61
CA CYS A 280 -28.23 6.22 3.69
C CYS A 280 -27.94 4.99 2.84
#